data_AF-A0A0B3AEE7-F1
#
_entry.id   AF-A0A0B3AEE7-F1
#
_cell.length_a   1.000
_cell.length_b   1.000
_cell.length_c   1.000
_cell.angle_alpha   90.00
_cell.angle_beta   90.00
_cell.angle_gamma   90.00
#
_symmetry.space_group_name_H-M   'P 1'
#
loop_
_entity.id
_entity.type
_entity.pdbx_description
1 polymer ?
#
loop_
_entity_poly.entity_id
_entity_poly.type
_entity_poly.pdbx_seq_one_letter_code
_entity_poly.pdbx_strand_id
1 'polypeptide(L)'
;MNESLLFKNFKAGKILVFAALMSLIFLPQAMALPSTVRIVAFHLDGGNTDNQIVMTNSLTKSGYYPDYRIQPEKGFKLSISDQQGTQRFSMIFQNPSMIYAHAYDNEIITGGLVILNETDFALTLPVYSDNDQITIWDEQNNQVFQKDFEVQRNAIGGTVTSGKWVLAGLVIAVLLLVFIFIMARRMRSRQA
;
A
#
# COMPACT_ATOMS: atom_id res chain seq x y z
N MET A 1 -38.34 10.31 -50.46
CA MET A 1 -37.44 10.86 -49.41
C MET A 1 -37.26 9.80 -48.35
N ASN A 2 -36.03 9.37 -48.10
CA ASN A 2 -35.71 8.15 -47.33
C ASN A 2 -35.16 8.54 -45.94
N GLU A 3 -36.01 9.10 -45.08
CA GLU A 3 -35.63 9.55 -43.73
C GLU A 3 -35.20 8.40 -42.79
N SER A 4 -35.51 7.15 -43.15
CA SER A 4 -35.22 5.99 -42.28
C SER A 4 -33.73 5.64 -42.16
N LEU A 5 -32.89 6.06 -43.12
CA LEU A 5 -31.45 5.80 -43.11
C LEU A 5 -30.68 6.79 -42.21
N LEU A 6 -31.13 8.03 -42.10
CA LEU A 6 -30.52 9.05 -41.24
C LEU A 6 -30.73 8.76 -39.75
N PHE A 7 -31.92 8.30 -39.36
CA PHE A 7 -32.23 7.95 -37.97
C PHE A 7 -31.51 6.69 -37.46
N LYS A 8 -31.24 5.71 -38.34
CA LYS A 8 -30.46 4.51 -37.97
C LYS A 8 -29.00 4.84 -37.62
N ASN A 9 -28.39 5.76 -38.36
CA ASN A 9 -27.00 6.17 -38.13
C ASN A 9 -26.83 6.98 -36.84
N PHE A 10 -27.83 7.75 -36.43
CA PHE A 10 -27.78 8.52 -35.18
C PHE A 10 -27.91 7.63 -33.93
N LYS A 11 -28.71 6.56 -33.99
CA LYS A 11 -28.78 5.54 -32.93
C LYS A 11 -27.45 4.79 -32.79
N ALA A 12 -26.82 4.41 -33.91
CA ALA A 12 -25.55 3.70 -33.90
C ALA A 12 -24.42 4.51 -33.25
N GLY A 13 -24.31 5.81 -33.56
CA GLY A 13 -23.31 6.69 -32.97
C GLY A 13 -23.44 6.85 -31.45
N LYS A 14 -24.67 6.96 -30.93
CA LYS A 14 -24.93 7.05 -29.48
C LYS A 14 -24.55 5.77 -28.73
N ILE A 15 -24.86 4.61 -29.31
CA ILE A 15 -24.50 3.30 -28.73
C ILE A 15 -22.98 3.18 -28.63
N LEU A 16 -22.26 3.69 -29.63
CA LEU A 16 -20.81 3.63 -29.70
C LEU A 16 -20.12 4.54 -28.67
N VAL A 17 -20.59 5.78 -28.53
CA VAL A 17 -20.11 6.69 -27.49
C VAL A 17 -20.40 6.13 -26.10
N PHE A 18 -21.58 5.54 -25.90
CA PHE A 18 -21.94 4.90 -24.64
C PHE A 18 -21.04 3.69 -24.32
N ALA A 19 -20.73 2.85 -25.31
CA ALA A 19 -19.80 1.74 -25.15
C ALA A 19 -18.38 2.20 -24.81
N ALA A 20 -17.89 3.28 -25.43
CA ALA A 20 -16.60 3.87 -25.11
C ALA A 20 -16.58 4.45 -23.68
N LEU A 21 -17.65 5.15 -23.27
CA LEU A 21 -17.78 5.68 -21.91
C LEU A 21 -17.84 4.55 -20.86
N MET A 22 -18.56 3.46 -21.16
CA MET A 22 -18.59 2.27 -20.31
C MET A 22 -17.20 1.63 -20.21
N SER A 23 -16.45 1.54 -21.31
CA SER A 23 -15.08 0.99 -21.28
C SER A 23 -14.10 1.82 -20.42
N LEU A 24 -14.32 3.15 -20.32
CA LEU A 24 -13.57 4.02 -19.40
C LEU A 24 -13.91 3.75 -17.93
N ILE A 25 -15.14 3.34 -17.62
CA ILE A 25 -15.53 2.92 -16.25
C ILE A 25 -14.93 1.56 -15.90
N PHE A 26 -14.71 0.70 -16.90
CA PHE A 26 -14.02 -0.59 -16.75
C PHE A 26 -12.49 -0.49 -16.87
N LEU A 27 -11.91 0.71 -17.02
CA LEU A 27 -10.49 0.88 -16.75
C LEU A 27 -10.25 0.37 -15.33
N PRO A 28 -9.28 -0.55 -15.13
CA PRO A 28 -9.04 -1.10 -13.83
C PRO A 28 -8.78 0.07 -12.90
N GLN A 29 -9.68 0.23 -11.92
CA GLN A 29 -9.42 1.13 -10.81
C GLN A 29 -8.06 0.72 -10.28
N ALA A 30 -7.20 1.70 -9.96
CA ALA A 30 -5.89 1.45 -9.38
C ALA A 30 -6.09 0.80 -8.01
N MET A 31 -6.42 -0.49 -8.01
CA MET A 31 -6.55 -1.31 -6.84
C MET A 31 -5.12 -1.52 -6.38
N ALA A 32 -4.79 -0.96 -5.21
CA ALA A 32 -3.56 -1.30 -4.54
C ALA A 32 -3.55 -2.83 -4.41
N LEU A 33 -2.61 -3.48 -5.08
CA LEU A 33 -2.43 -4.92 -4.93
C LEU A 33 -1.90 -5.15 -3.51
N PRO A 34 -2.45 -6.12 -2.76
CA PRO A 34 -1.92 -6.45 -1.46
C PRO A 34 -0.46 -6.91 -1.62
N SER A 35 0.42 -6.36 -0.79
CA SER A 35 1.83 -6.73 -0.72
C SER A 35 2.05 -7.78 0.36
N THR A 36 3.19 -8.46 0.33
CA THR A 36 3.60 -9.27 1.48
C THR A 36 4.08 -8.34 2.59
N VAL A 37 3.53 -8.52 3.80
CA VAL A 37 3.90 -7.78 5.00
C VAL A 37 4.29 -8.75 6.12
N ARG A 38 5.23 -8.33 6.97
CA ARG A 38 5.63 -9.04 8.19
C ARG A 38 5.08 -8.30 9.39
N ILE A 39 4.34 -9.00 10.23
CA ILE A 39 3.88 -8.51 11.53
C ILE A 39 4.82 -9.08 12.57
N VAL A 40 5.57 -8.20 13.23
CA VAL A 40 6.51 -8.58 14.29
C VAL A 40 5.94 -8.09 15.61
N ALA A 41 5.73 -9.02 16.55
CA ALA A 41 5.28 -8.72 17.90
C ALA A 41 6.48 -8.64 18.84
N PHE A 42 6.43 -7.67 19.74
CA PHE A 42 7.47 -7.32 20.67
C PHE A 42 6.89 -7.16 22.07
N HIS A 43 7.73 -7.47 23.05
CA HIS A 43 7.58 -7.09 24.44
C HIS A 43 8.68 -6.09 24.77
N LEU A 44 8.32 -4.94 25.35
CA LEU A 44 9.26 -3.98 25.90
C LEU A 44 9.25 -4.12 27.42
N ASP A 45 10.43 -4.37 27.98
CA ASP A 45 10.70 -4.33 29.42
C ASP A 45 11.50 -3.07 29.75
N GLY A 46 10.88 -2.17 30.50
CA GLY A 46 11.45 -0.92 31.02
C GLY A 46 11.71 -0.96 32.53
N GLY A 47 11.66 -2.14 33.15
CA GLY A 47 11.88 -2.34 34.59
C GLY A 47 13.34 -2.21 35.03
N ASN A 48 14.29 -2.28 34.10
CA ASN A 48 15.71 -2.02 34.33
C ASN A 48 16.21 -0.86 33.46
N THR A 49 17.32 -0.24 33.87
CA THR A 49 17.93 0.97 33.28
C THR A 49 18.19 0.95 31.77
N ASP A 50 18.03 -0.20 31.12
CA ASP A 50 18.11 -0.37 29.68
C ASP A 50 16.77 -0.90 29.17
N ASN A 51 16.03 -0.07 28.42
CA ASN A 51 14.81 -0.49 27.73
C ASN A 51 15.14 -1.68 26.80
N GLN A 52 14.71 -2.89 27.15
CA GLN A 52 14.97 -4.08 26.35
C GLN A 52 13.75 -4.42 25.52
N ILE A 53 13.92 -4.47 24.19
CA ILE A 53 12.88 -4.97 23.28
C ILE A 53 13.17 -6.43 22.97
N VAL A 54 12.21 -7.30 23.27
CA VAL A 54 12.27 -8.73 22.97
C VAL A 54 11.21 -9.07 21.93
N MET A 55 11.61 -9.71 20.83
CA MET A 55 10.66 -10.21 19.84
C MET A 55 9.97 -11.46 20.37
N THR A 56 8.64 -11.42 20.46
CA THR A 56 7.82 -12.53 20.96
C THR A 56 7.29 -13.41 19.82
N ASN A 57 6.96 -12.82 18.68
CA ASN A 57 6.42 -13.54 17.53
C ASN A 57 6.69 -12.81 16.21
N SER A 58 6.65 -13.53 15.09
CA SER A 58 6.70 -12.95 13.75
C SER A 58 5.83 -13.76 12.79
N LEU A 59 5.02 -13.08 12.00
CA LEU A 59 4.11 -13.68 11.03
C LEU A 59 4.15 -12.93 9.70
N THR A 60 4.15 -13.66 8.59
CA THR A 60 4.06 -13.06 7.24
C THR A 60 2.67 -13.27 6.66
N LYS A 61 2.06 -12.22 6.12
CA LYS A 61 0.74 -12.26 5.48
C LYS A 61 0.70 -11.40 4.22
N SER A 62 -0.28 -11.66 3.35
CA SER A 62 -0.64 -10.72 2.28
C SER A 62 -1.56 -9.64 2.86
N GLY A 63 -1.23 -8.38 2.63
CA GLY A 63 -1.96 -7.25 3.20
C GLY A 63 -1.45 -5.90 2.71
N TYR A 64 -1.83 -4.84 3.40
CA TYR A 64 -1.38 -3.48 3.12
C TYR A 64 -0.46 -3.02 4.24
N TYR A 65 0.67 -2.42 3.88
CA TYR A 65 1.51 -1.77 4.87
C TYR A 65 0.89 -0.42 5.29
N PRO A 66 0.96 -0.03 6.57
CA PRO A 66 0.59 1.29 7.04
C PRO A 66 1.26 2.42 6.25
N ASP A 67 0.60 3.58 6.17
CA ASP A 67 1.21 4.76 5.55
C ASP A 67 2.24 5.40 6.48
N TYR A 68 3.53 5.12 6.23
CA TYR A 68 4.65 5.69 7.00
C TYR A 68 5.08 7.07 6.51
N ARG A 69 4.30 7.78 5.68
CA ARG A 69 4.65 9.15 5.30
C ARG A 69 4.45 10.15 6.43
N ILE A 70 3.55 9.86 7.35
CA ILE A 70 3.29 10.65 8.54
C ILE A 70 3.89 9.91 9.73
N GLN A 71 4.98 10.45 10.27
CA GLN A 71 5.72 9.85 11.38
C GLN A 71 5.85 10.88 12.51
N PRO A 72 5.93 10.45 13.78
CA PRO A 72 6.25 11.37 14.86
C PRO A 72 7.67 11.94 14.69
N GLU A 73 7.90 13.15 15.22
CA GLU A 73 9.22 13.80 15.17
C GLU A 73 10.26 13.08 16.07
N LYS A 74 9.79 12.40 17.12
CA LYS A 74 10.60 11.68 18.11
C LYS A 74 9.97 10.34 18.44
N GLY A 75 10.79 9.41 18.88
CA GLY A 75 10.39 8.07 19.26
C GLY A 75 11.47 7.05 18.93
N PHE A 76 11.07 5.79 18.89
CA PHE A 76 11.95 4.69 18.51
C PHE A 76 12.14 4.70 17.00
N LYS A 77 13.36 4.41 16.57
CA LYS A 77 13.69 4.25 15.15
C LYS A 77 13.79 2.78 14.81
N LEU A 78 13.14 2.36 13.73
CA LEU A 78 13.33 1.06 13.11
C LEU A 78 14.01 1.24 11.76
N SER A 79 14.95 0.36 11.46
CA SER A 79 15.58 0.23 10.14
C SER A 79 15.51 -1.22 9.68
N ILE A 80 15.35 -1.39 8.37
CA ILE A 80 15.53 -2.66 7.70
C ILE A 80 16.68 -2.48 6.72
N SER A 81 17.73 -3.27 6.89
CA SER A 81 18.90 -3.27 6.03
C SER A 81 19.07 -4.62 5.35
N ASP A 82 19.65 -4.63 4.15
CA ASP A 82 20.06 -5.87 3.51
C ASP A 82 21.38 -6.42 4.10
N GLN A 83 21.82 -7.57 3.60
CA GLN A 83 23.08 -8.21 4.03
C GLN A 83 24.34 -7.36 3.81
N GLN A 84 24.28 -6.35 2.95
CA GLN A 84 25.39 -5.44 2.69
C GLN A 84 25.36 -4.22 3.63
N GLY A 85 24.36 -4.15 4.52
CA GLY A 85 24.11 -3.02 5.40
C GLY A 85 23.41 -1.85 4.71
N THR A 86 22.91 -2.02 3.49
CA THR A 86 22.18 -0.97 2.78
C THR A 86 20.77 -0.86 3.36
N GLN A 87 20.44 0.30 3.92
CA GLN A 87 19.11 0.57 4.45
C GLN A 87 18.07 0.57 3.33
N ARG A 88 17.08 -0.32 3.43
CA ARG A 88 15.94 -0.45 2.51
C ARG A 88 14.69 0.24 3.02
N PHE A 89 14.54 0.31 4.33
CA PHE A 89 13.39 0.92 5.00
C PHE A 89 13.83 1.59 6.30
N SER A 90 13.16 2.69 6.66
CA SER A 90 13.25 3.25 8.00
C SER A 90 11.94 3.92 8.38
N MET A 91 11.58 3.78 9.65
CA MET A 91 10.46 4.49 10.26
C MET A 91 10.80 4.91 11.69
N ILE A 92 10.10 5.93 12.16
CA ILE A 92 10.02 6.35 13.55
C ILE A 92 8.62 5.98 14.06
N PHE A 93 8.54 5.40 15.25
CA PHE A 93 7.29 5.10 15.93
C PHE A 93 7.31 5.62 17.36
N GLN A 94 6.13 5.92 17.89
CA GLN A 94 5.99 6.42 19.25
C GLN A 94 6.53 5.40 20.26
N ASN A 95 7.03 5.89 21.38
CA ASN A 95 7.44 5.06 22.50
C ASN A 95 6.26 4.18 22.95
N PRO A 96 6.36 2.85 22.86
CA PRO A 96 5.22 1.98 23.13
C PRO A 96 4.86 1.95 24.62
N SER A 97 5.73 2.44 25.51
CA SER A 97 5.43 2.61 26.93
C SER A 97 4.57 3.84 27.23
N MET A 98 4.37 4.74 26.27
CA MET A 98 3.61 5.97 26.46
C MET A 98 2.15 5.79 26.03
N ILE A 99 1.23 5.91 26.97
CA ILE A 99 -0.22 5.94 26.71
C ILE A 99 -0.76 7.31 27.09
N TYR A 100 -1.40 7.99 26.13
CA TYR A 100 -2.16 9.19 26.41
C TYR A 100 -3.51 8.80 27.02
N ALA A 101 -3.71 9.15 28.28
CA ALA A 101 -4.94 8.89 29.01
C ALA A 101 -5.70 10.19 29.26
N HIS A 102 -7.01 10.12 29.43
CA HIS A 102 -7.78 11.24 29.93
C HIS A 102 -7.53 11.37 31.44
N ALA A 103 -6.78 12.39 31.85
CA ALA A 103 -6.75 12.84 33.24
C ALA A 103 -7.90 13.83 33.46
N TYR A 104 -8.50 13.79 34.65
CA TYR A 104 -9.61 14.65 35.05
C TYR A 104 -9.20 15.46 36.27
N ASP A 105 -9.39 16.77 36.21
CA ASP A 105 -9.40 17.66 37.38
C ASP A 105 -10.82 18.20 37.55
N ASN A 106 -11.54 17.63 38.52
CA ASN A 106 -12.99 17.82 38.68
C ASN A 106 -13.75 17.44 37.40
N GLU A 107 -14.41 18.40 36.74
CA GLU A 107 -15.18 18.19 35.50
C GLU A 107 -14.38 18.50 34.22
N ILE A 108 -13.08 18.83 34.32
CA ILE A 108 -12.24 19.23 33.19
C ILE A 108 -11.31 18.09 32.79
N ILE A 109 -11.36 17.71 31.50
CA ILE A 109 -10.39 16.78 30.91
C ILE A 109 -9.08 17.55 30.70
N THR A 110 -8.07 17.26 31.52
CA THR A 110 -6.74 17.88 31.44
C THR A 110 -5.80 17.09 30.53
N GLY A 111 -6.09 15.80 30.29
CA GLY A 111 -5.20 14.90 29.57
C GLY A 111 -3.97 14.54 30.42
N GLY A 112 -3.53 13.30 30.31
CA GLY A 112 -2.43 12.76 31.10
C GLY A 112 -1.56 11.84 30.25
N LEU A 113 -0.28 11.77 30.59
CA LEU A 113 0.65 10.80 30.04
C LEU A 113 0.87 9.71 31.08
N VAL A 114 0.49 8.48 30.74
CA VAL A 114 0.80 7.29 31.53
C VAL A 114 2.00 6.62 30.90
N ILE A 115 3.05 6.43 31.68
CA ILE A 115 4.24 5.68 31.28
C ILE A 115 4.15 4.29 31.90
N LEU A 116 4.15 3.27 31.05
CA LEU A 116 4.15 1.87 31.44
C LEU A 116 5.58 1.36 31.64
N ASN A 117 5.75 0.49 32.64
CA ASN A 117 7.03 -0.22 32.84
C ASN A 117 7.22 -1.33 31.81
N GLU A 118 6.14 -1.98 31.38
CA GLU A 118 6.15 -3.08 30.43
C GLU A 118 5.00 -2.93 29.44
N THR A 119 5.22 -3.31 28.18
CA THR A 119 4.20 -3.17 27.14
C THR A 119 4.41 -4.15 25.99
N ASP A 120 3.32 -4.69 25.46
CA ASP A 120 3.32 -5.50 24.26
C ASP A 120 2.85 -4.65 23.07
N PHE A 121 3.59 -4.73 21.96
CA PHE A 121 3.24 -4.01 20.74
C PHE A 121 3.60 -4.82 19.50
N ALA A 122 3.03 -4.43 18.35
CA ALA A 122 3.34 -5.08 17.09
C ALA A 122 3.58 -4.04 16.00
N LEU A 123 4.57 -4.32 15.14
CA LEU A 123 4.87 -3.53 13.96
C LEU A 123 4.57 -4.36 12.73
N THR A 124 3.78 -3.79 11.82
CA THR A 124 3.70 -4.30 10.44
C THR A 124 4.86 -3.71 9.67
N LEU A 125 5.54 -4.49 8.84
CA LEU A 125 6.77 -4.10 8.15
C LEU A 125 6.76 -4.64 6.71
N PRO A 126 7.39 -3.93 5.75
CA PRO A 126 7.62 -4.49 4.43
C PRO A 126 8.55 -5.70 4.49
N VAL A 127 8.38 -6.62 3.55
CA VAL A 127 9.27 -7.78 3.36
C VAL A 127 10.02 -7.58 2.06
N TYR A 128 11.34 -7.66 2.09
CA TYR A 128 12.16 -7.65 0.88
C TYR A 128 12.52 -9.09 0.47
N SER A 129 12.95 -9.24 -0.80
CA SER A 129 13.28 -10.53 -1.40
C SER A 129 14.61 -11.10 -0.91
N ASP A 130 15.39 -10.31 -0.18
CA ASP A 130 16.72 -10.65 0.27
C ASP A 130 16.70 -10.86 1.79
N ASN A 131 17.83 -11.31 2.35
CA ASN A 131 17.92 -11.43 3.81
C ASN A 131 17.96 -10.03 4.39
N ASP A 132 17.05 -9.79 5.32
CA ASP A 132 16.85 -8.48 5.93
C ASP A 132 17.21 -8.53 7.41
N GLN A 133 17.94 -7.53 7.88
CA GLN A 133 18.19 -7.29 9.28
C GLN A 133 17.27 -6.18 9.78
N ILE A 134 16.49 -6.47 10.82
CA ILE A 134 15.69 -5.48 11.53
C ILE A 134 16.49 -5.01 12.73
N THR A 135 16.67 -3.70 12.84
CA THR A 135 17.32 -3.06 13.99
C THR A 135 16.40 -1.97 14.54
N ILE A 136 16.30 -1.89 15.86
CA ILE A 136 15.54 -0.86 16.57
C ILE A 136 16.48 -0.10 17.50
N TRP A 137 16.36 1.23 17.45
CA TRP A 137 17.02 2.15 18.35
C TRP A 137 15.99 2.89 19.19
N ASP A 138 16.34 3.17 20.45
CA ASP A 138 15.54 4.02 21.33
C ASP A 138 15.66 5.51 20.95
N GLU A 139 15.00 6.36 21.73
CA GLU A 139 15.01 7.83 21.55
C GLU A 139 16.40 8.45 21.78
N GLN A 140 17.29 7.75 22.48
CA GLN A 140 18.66 8.15 22.77
C GLN A 140 19.65 7.64 21.70
N ASN A 141 19.16 6.95 20.67
CA ASN A 141 19.93 6.27 19.62
C ASN A 141 20.76 5.06 20.12
N ASN A 142 20.44 4.49 21.28
CA ASN A 142 20.99 3.21 21.68
C ASN A 142 20.29 2.10 20.91
N GLN A 143 21.05 1.11 20.44
CA GLN A 143 20.47 -0.06 19.81
C GLN A 143 19.86 -0.97 20.87
N VAL A 144 18.55 -1.18 20.80
CA VAL A 144 17.79 -1.97 21.79
C VAL A 144 17.30 -3.32 21.24
N PHE A 145 17.35 -3.51 19.92
CA PHE A 145 17.01 -4.77 19.27
C PHE A 145 17.71 -4.92 17.93
N GLN A 146 18.13 -6.13 17.60
CA GLN A 146 18.64 -6.51 16.29
C GLN A 146 18.30 -7.97 16.00
N LYS A 147 17.79 -8.26 14.80
CA LYS A 147 17.52 -9.62 14.35
C LYS A 147 17.59 -9.77 12.84
N ASP A 148 18.26 -10.82 12.41
CA ASP A 148 18.27 -11.25 11.01
C ASP A 148 17.02 -12.10 10.70
N PHE A 149 16.45 -11.86 9.53
CA PHE A 149 15.35 -12.63 8.98
C PHE A 149 15.77 -13.28 7.68
N GLU A 150 15.53 -14.59 7.60
CA GLU A 150 15.78 -15.34 6.38
C GLU A 150 14.80 -14.98 5.27
N VAL A 151 15.29 -15.06 4.03
CA VAL A 151 14.50 -14.86 2.81
C VAL A 151 13.27 -15.75 2.82
N GLN A 152 12.09 -15.13 2.89
CA GLN A 152 10.86 -15.82 2.54
C GLN A 152 10.66 -15.75 1.03
N ARG A 153 11.26 -16.70 0.30
CA ARG A 153 11.11 -16.83 -1.17
C ARG A 153 9.65 -17.03 -1.61
N ASN A 154 8.77 -17.39 -0.67
CA ASN A 154 7.35 -17.55 -0.86
C ASN A 154 6.53 -16.34 -0.40
N ALA A 155 7.14 -15.16 -0.19
CA ALA A 155 6.42 -13.90 -0.08
C ALA A 155 5.41 -13.90 -1.22
N ILE A 156 4.12 -13.95 -0.87
CA ILE A 156 2.99 -14.18 -1.76
C ILE A 156 3.10 -13.13 -2.86
N GLY A 157 3.76 -13.54 -3.94
CA GLY A 157 4.09 -12.69 -5.05
C GLY A 157 2.78 -12.44 -5.74
N GLY A 158 2.14 -11.31 -5.43
CA GLY A 158 1.21 -10.70 -6.34
C GLY A 158 1.99 -10.45 -7.62
N THR A 159 2.05 -11.45 -8.51
CA THR A 159 2.55 -11.28 -9.86
C THR A 159 1.87 -10.04 -10.39
N VAL A 160 2.67 -9.03 -10.72
CA VAL A 160 2.25 -7.79 -11.36
C VAL A 160 1.85 -8.12 -12.80
N THR A 161 0.83 -8.94 -12.97
CA THR A 161 0.23 -9.25 -14.26
C THR A 161 -0.68 -8.12 -14.73
N SER A 162 -1.05 -7.19 -13.84
CA SER A 162 -1.94 -6.06 -14.17
C SER A 162 -1.39 -5.16 -15.27
N GLY A 163 -0.08 -4.83 -15.27
CA GLY A 163 0.49 -3.90 -16.26
C GLY A 163 0.35 -4.37 -17.72
N LYS A 164 0.55 -5.68 -17.98
CA LYS A 164 0.44 -6.24 -19.34
C LYS A 164 -1.00 -6.34 -19.82
N TRP A 165 -1.93 -6.69 -18.94
CA TRP A 165 -3.35 -6.76 -19.27
C TRP A 165 -3.98 -5.36 -19.45
N VAL A 166 -3.53 -4.36 -18.68
CA VAL A 166 -3.93 -2.95 -18.87
C VAL A 166 -3.46 -2.45 -20.23
N LEU A 167 -2.18 -2.66 -20.58
CA LEU A 167 -1.64 -2.29 -21.89
C LEU A 167 -2.36 -3.01 -23.03
N ALA A 168 -2.61 -4.32 -22.90
CA ALA A 168 -3.36 -5.09 -23.88
C ALA A 168 -4.79 -4.53 -24.06
N GLY A 169 -5.48 -4.19 -22.98
CA GLY A 169 -6.80 -3.57 -23.02
C GLY A 169 -6.80 -2.21 -23.74
N LEU A 170 -5.80 -1.38 -23.47
CA LEU A 170 -5.66 -0.05 -24.08
C LEU A 170 -5.39 -0.16 -25.59
N VAL A 171 -4.52 -1.10 -26.01
CA VAL A 171 -4.27 -1.39 -27.43
C VAL A 171 -5.54 -1.84 -28.14
N ILE A 172 -6.33 -2.73 -27.53
CA ILE A 172 -7.61 -3.21 -28.10
C ILE A 172 -8.60 -2.05 -28.25
N ALA A 173 -8.70 -1.16 -27.27
CA ALA A 173 -9.58 0.01 -27.33
C ALA A 173 -9.19 0.97 -28.47
N VAL A 174 -7.90 1.23 -28.66
CA VAL A 174 -7.41 2.06 -29.77
C VAL A 174 -7.69 1.42 -31.12
N LEU A 175 -7.47 0.11 -31.27
CA LEU A 175 -7.77 -0.62 -32.49
C LEU A 175 -9.25 -0.57 -32.85
N LEU A 176 -10.15 -0.70 -31.86
CA LEU A 176 -11.59 -0.54 -32.06
C LEU A 176 -11.93 0.87 -32.56
N LEU A 177 -11.37 1.93 -31.94
CA LEU A 177 -11.61 3.31 -32.38
C LEU A 177 -11.15 3.55 -33.83
N VAL A 178 -9.98 3.02 -34.21
CA VAL A 178 -9.47 3.11 -35.59
C VAL A 178 -10.39 2.37 -36.56
N PHE A 179 -10.82 1.16 -36.21
CA PHE A 179 -11.74 0.36 -37.03
C PHE A 179 -13.07 1.09 -37.26
N ILE A 180 -13.62 1.68 -36.20
CA ILE A 180 -14.86 2.47 -36.25
C ILE A 180 -14.68 3.69 -37.16
N PHE A 181 -13.55 4.39 -37.05
CA PHE A 181 -13.25 5.55 -37.90
C PHE A 181 -13.17 5.17 -39.39
N ILE A 182 -12.51 4.05 -39.71
CA ILE A 182 -12.41 3.53 -41.08
C ILE A 182 -13.81 3.18 -41.63
N MET A 183 -14.63 2.47 -40.86
CA MET A 183 -16.00 2.12 -41.24
C MET A 183 -16.87 3.36 -41.49
N ALA A 184 -16.80 4.36 -40.60
CA ALA A 184 -17.53 5.62 -40.76
C ALA A 184 -17.12 6.37 -42.03
N ARG A 185 -15.82 6.40 -42.35
CA ARG A 185 -15.30 7.02 -43.58
C ARG A 185 -15.80 6.29 -44.84
N ARG A 186 -15.78 4.95 -44.84
CA ARG A 186 -16.28 4.13 -45.95
C ARG A 186 -17.79 4.27 -46.17
N MET A 187 -18.55 4.44 -45.10
CA MET A 187 -19.99 4.67 -45.22
C MET A 187 -20.31 6.04 -45.83
N ARG A 188 -19.58 7.09 -45.46
CA ARG A 188 -19.75 8.42 -46.08
C ARG A 188 -19.41 8.41 -47.57
N SER A 189 -18.36 7.70 -47.99
CA SER A 189 -17.96 7.64 -49.40
C SER A 189 -18.91 6.81 -50.29
N ARG A 190 -19.85 6.05 -49.72
CA ARG A 190 -20.88 5.33 -50.47
C ARG A 190 -22.20 6.12 -50.61
N GLN A 191 -22.31 7.23 -49.89
CA GLN A 191 -23.49 8.10 -49.91
C GLN A 191 -23.27 9.39 -50.72
N ALA A 192 -22.03 9.70 -51.08
CA ALA A 192 -21.66 10.70 -52.07
C ALA A 192 -21.54 10.04 -53.45
#